data_AF-A0A831LHJ8-F1
#
_entry.id   AF-A0A831LHJ8-F1
#
_cell.length_a   1.000
_cell.length_b   1.000
_cell.length_c   1.000
_cell.angle_alpha   90.00
_cell.angle_beta   90.00
_cell.angle_gamma   90.00
#
_symmetry.space_group_name_H-M   'P 1'
#
loop_
_entity.id
_entity.type
_entity.pdbx_description
1 polymer ?
#
loop_
_entity_poly.entity_id
_entity_poly.type
_entity_poly.pdbx_seq_one_letter_code
_entity_poly.pdbx_strand_id
1 'polypeptide(L)'
;MSQRTPCLGPRCALGPNGTSLFRCGKKALKPTIRGNRIVFWCTWLNDECIGAKCQYVYCEARAMTPEGYCTYKPSGEEGEARRDILTEVKKMEREVEKIRQHLKRQGLGDYL
;
A
#
# COMPACT_ATOMS: atom_id res chain seq x y z
N MET A 1 16.59 15.30 -0.41
CA MET A 1 15.20 15.04 -0.01
C MET A 1 14.31 15.24 -1.23
N SER A 2 13.73 14.17 -1.79
CA SER A 2 12.88 14.28 -2.98
C SER A 2 11.58 14.99 -2.59
N GLN A 3 11.32 16.16 -3.16
CA GLN A 3 10.11 16.96 -2.89
C GLN A 3 8.90 16.16 -3.36
N ARG A 4 8.14 15.58 -2.42
CA ARG A 4 6.93 14.82 -2.74
C ARG A 4 5.83 15.81 -3.11
N THR A 5 5.40 15.85 -4.36
CA THR A 5 4.27 16.69 -4.77
C THR A 5 2.93 16.00 -4.43
N PRO A 6 1.96 16.73 -3.85
CA PRO A 6 0.65 16.18 -3.50
C PRO A 6 -0.09 15.70 -4.75
N CYS A 7 -1.00 14.74 -4.58
CA CYS A 7 -1.77 14.17 -5.69
C CYS A 7 -2.62 15.24 -6.39
N LEU A 8 -2.45 15.36 -7.72
CA LEU A 8 -3.22 16.22 -8.61
C LEU A 8 -3.96 15.36 -9.63
N GLY A 9 -5.19 14.98 -9.31
CA GLY A 9 -5.98 14.11 -10.17
C GLY A 9 -5.33 12.72 -10.32
N PRO A 10 -5.42 12.08 -11.51
CA PRO A 10 -4.77 10.80 -11.75
C PRO A 10 -3.24 10.91 -11.92
N ARG A 11 -2.62 12.05 -11.59
CA ARG A 11 -1.17 12.13 -11.38
C ARG A 11 -0.89 12.14 -9.88
N CYS A 12 -0.62 10.94 -9.34
CA CYS A 12 -0.04 10.77 -8.01
C CYS A 12 1.39 10.25 -8.19
N ALA A 13 2.36 10.98 -7.66
CA ALA A 13 3.72 10.48 -7.52
C ALA A 13 3.82 9.73 -6.18
N LEU A 14 3.65 8.40 -6.18
CA LEU A 14 4.34 7.41 -5.33
C LEU A 14 3.59 6.07 -5.32
N GLY A 15 4.17 5.10 -6.02
CA GLY A 15 3.84 3.68 -6.00
C GLY A 15 4.69 2.99 -7.07
N PRO A 16 5.26 1.79 -6.83
CA PRO A 16 6.27 1.18 -7.70
C PRO A 16 5.79 0.86 -9.13
N ASN A 17 4.50 1.06 -9.44
CA ASN A 17 3.89 0.76 -10.74
C ASN A 17 2.93 1.88 -11.24
N GLY A 18 3.33 3.16 -11.17
CA GLY A 18 2.81 4.24 -12.04
C GLY A 18 1.29 4.45 -12.13
N THR A 19 0.49 4.00 -11.17
CA THR A 19 -0.97 4.05 -11.20
C THR A 19 -1.48 4.96 -10.08
N SER A 20 -2.23 5.99 -10.45
CA SER A 20 -2.89 6.84 -9.47
C SER A 20 -4.12 6.13 -8.91
N LEU A 21 -4.04 5.83 -7.62
CA LEU A 21 -5.18 5.36 -6.84
C LEU A 21 -6.17 6.48 -6.52
N PHE A 22 -5.86 7.71 -6.93
CA PHE A 22 -6.71 8.87 -6.74
C PHE A 22 -7.95 8.77 -7.63
N ARG A 23 -9.12 8.89 -7.01
CA ARG A 23 -10.42 8.87 -7.68
C ARG A 23 -11.28 10.03 -7.20
N CYS A 24 -12.08 10.56 -8.11
CA CYS A 24 -13.12 11.55 -7.79
C CYS A 24 -14.45 10.83 -7.59
N GLY A 25 -15.05 10.92 -6.40
CA GLY A 25 -16.32 10.28 -6.06
C GLY A 25 -17.49 10.74 -6.95
N LYS A 26 -17.44 11.96 -7.47
CA LYS A 26 -18.45 12.51 -8.39
C LYS A 26 -18.21 12.14 -9.86
N LYS A 27 -17.13 11.43 -10.19
CA LYS A 27 -16.70 11.13 -11.57
C LYS A 27 -16.67 12.38 -12.49
N ALA A 28 -16.43 13.55 -11.89
CA ALA A 28 -16.46 14.85 -12.56
C ALA A 28 -15.10 15.27 -13.12
N LEU A 29 -14.05 14.48 -12.88
CA LEU A 29 -12.69 14.80 -13.28
C LEU A 29 -12.43 14.36 -14.72
N LYS A 30 -12.10 15.29 -15.61
CA LYS A 30 -11.74 14.99 -17.00
C LYS A 30 -10.38 15.62 -17.36
N PRO A 31 -9.47 14.89 -18.01
CA PRO A 31 -8.30 15.51 -18.63
C PRO A 31 -8.76 16.40 -19.78
N THR A 32 -8.29 17.63 -19.84
CA THR A 32 -8.61 18.59 -20.90
C THR A 32 -7.33 19.32 -21.30
N ILE A 33 -7.18 19.58 -22.59
CA ILE A 33 -6.05 20.33 -23.13
C ILE A 33 -6.43 21.81 -23.05
N ARG A 34 -5.67 22.60 -22.29
CA ARG A 34 -5.78 24.06 -22.30
C ARG A 34 -4.42 24.64 -22.67
N GLY A 35 -4.37 25.31 -23.82
CA GLY A 35 -3.12 25.78 -24.41
C GLY A 35 -2.19 24.61 -24.69
N ASN A 36 -0.96 24.65 -24.16
CA ASN A 36 0.06 23.64 -24.38
C ASN A 36 0.23 22.63 -23.22
N ARG A 37 -0.74 22.56 -22.29
CA ARG A 37 -0.68 21.67 -21.13
C ARG A 37 -1.96 20.85 -20.95
N ILE A 38 -1.80 19.60 -20.50
CA ILE A 38 -2.91 18.75 -20.05
C ILE A 38 -3.26 19.17 -18.62
N VAL A 39 -4.45 19.71 -18.41
CA VAL A 39 -5.01 20.04 -17.09
C VAL A 39 -6.10 19.05 -16.73
N PHE A 40 -6.28 18.82 -15.43
CA PHE A 40 -7.42 18.04 -14.94
C PHE A 40 -8.55 19.00 -14.58
N TRP A 41 -9.63 18.95 -15.33
CA TRP A 41 -10.79 19.82 -15.21
C TRP A 41 -11.91 19.14 -14.43
N CYS A 42 -12.53 19.86 -13.50
CA CYS A 42 -13.72 19.41 -12.78
C CYS A 42 -14.98 19.91 -13.51
N THR A 43 -15.72 19.02 -14.15
CA THR A 43 -16.95 19.36 -14.89
C THR A 43 -18.11 19.78 -13.99
N TRP A 44 -18.00 19.56 -12.66
CA TRP A 44 -19.05 19.92 -11.71
C TRP A 44 -18.95 21.38 -11.25
N LEU A 45 -17.74 21.84 -10.93
CA LEU A 45 -17.49 23.24 -10.54
C LEU A 45 -17.08 24.11 -11.72
N ASN A 46 -16.81 23.51 -12.89
CA ASN A 46 -16.19 24.17 -14.04
C ASN A 46 -14.89 24.90 -13.68
N ASP A 47 -14.01 24.21 -12.96
CA ASP A 47 -12.71 24.75 -12.53
C ASP A 47 -11.60 23.69 -12.58
N GLU A 48 -10.34 24.12 -12.49
CA GLU A 48 -9.17 23.23 -12.38
C GLU A 48 -9.23 22.42 -11.07
N CYS A 49 -8.82 21.15 -11.15
CA CYS A 49 -8.87 20.24 -10.00
C CYS A 49 -7.84 20.61 -8.93
N ILE A 50 -8.32 20.84 -7.70
CA ILE A 50 -7.49 21.14 -6.52
C ILE A 50 -6.82 19.90 -5.88
N GLY A 51 -6.95 18.72 -6.49
CA GLY A 51 -6.28 17.50 -6.06
C GLY A 51 -6.76 16.98 -4.70
N ALA A 52 -5.82 16.59 -3.84
CA ALA A 52 -6.08 15.99 -2.52
C ALA A 52 -6.85 16.89 -1.54
N LYS A 53 -6.95 18.19 -1.81
CA LYS A 53 -7.74 19.13 -1.00
C LYS A 53 -9.25 19.05 -1.27
N CYS A 54 -9.67 18.33 -2.31
CA CYS A 54 -11.09 18.20 -2.67
C CYS A 54 -11.84 17.29 -1.70
N GLN A 55 -13.00 17.71 -1.20
CA GLN A 55 -13.82 16.91 -0.27
C GLN A 55 -14.36 15.61 -0.89
N TYR A 56 -14.48 15.56 -2.22
CA TYR A 56 -15.00 14.39 -2.96
C TYR A 56 -13.91 13.44 -3.44
N VAL A 57 -12.66 13.67 -3.04
CA VAL A 57 -11.56 12.76 -3.37
C VAL A 57 -11.59 11.53 -2.48
N TYR A 58 -11.23 10.39 -3.04
CA TYR A 58 -10.87 9.22 -2.25
C TYR A 58 -9.74 8.45 -2.94
N CYS A 59 -9.01 7.67 -2.15
CA CYS A 59 -8.03 6.71 -2.65
C CYS A 59 -8.69 5.35 -2.78
N GLU A 60 -8.57 4.73 -3.96
CA GLU A 60 -9.10 3.40 -4.26
C GLU A 60 -8.54 2.33 -3.31
N ALA A 61 -7.25 2.45 -2.92
CA ALA A 61 -6.61 1.60 -1.91
C ALA A 61 -6.90 1.98 -0.44
N ARG A 62 -7.93 2.79 -0.20
CA ARG A 62 -8.53 3.08 1.12
C ARG A 62 -7.65 3.80 2.16
N ALA A 63 -6.49 4.35 1.79
CA ALA A 63 -5.72 5.21 2.69
C ALA A 63 -5.22 6.48 1.99
N MET A 64 -5.87 7.61 2.26
CA MET A 64 -5.32 8.94 1.97
C MET A 64 -4.63 9.45 3.23
N THR A 65 -3.37 9.86 3.11
CA THR A 65 -2.65 10.50 4.21
C THR A 65 -3.15 11.94 4.42
N PRO A 66 -3.01 12.52 5.63
CA PRO A 66 -3.35 13.93 5.86
C PRO A 66 -2.53 14.89 4.97
N GLU A 67 -1.35 14.44 4.52
CA GLU A 67 -0.48 15.17 3.59
C GLU A 67 -0.95 15.11 2.12
N GLY A 68 -2.00 14.35 1.82
CA GLY A 68 -2.62 14.31 0.49
C GLY A 68 -2.02 13.29 -0.48
N TYR A 69 -1.48 12.18 0.03
CA TYR A 69 -0.98 11.06 -0.77
C TYR A 69 -1.87 9.83 -0.63
N CYS A 70 -2.08 9.12 -1.74
CA CYS A 70 -2.68 7.80 -1.68
C CYS A 70 -1.65 6.76 -1.31
N THR A 71 -1.96 5.96 -0.31
CA THR A 71 -1.18 4.83 0.15
C THR A 71 -2.04 3.58 0.11
N TYR A 72 -1.40 2.41 0.08
CA TYR A 72 -2.09 1.16 0.28
C TYR A 72 -2.36 1.00 1.77
N LYS A 73 -3.64 0.93 2.15
CA LYS A 73 -3.96 0.40 3.48
C LYS A 73 -3.59 -1.08 3.42
N PRO A 74 -2.72 -1.59 4.31
CA PRO A 74 -2.60 -3.03 4.44
C PRO A 74 -4.00 -3.56 4.75
N SER A 75 -4.43 -4.58 3.99
CA SER A 75 -5.63 -5.34 4.34
C SER A 75 -5.51 -5.71 5.82
N GLY A 76 -6.63 -5.71 6.54
CA GLY A 76 -6.71 -5.91 7.99
C GLY A 76 -6.27 -7.28 8.49
N GLU A 77 -5.28 -7.90 7.84
CA GLU A 77 -4.61 -9.14 8.18
C GLU A 77 -3.25 -8.88 8.84
N GLU A 78 -2.73 -7.65 8.88
CA GLU A 78 -1.50 -7.35 9.64
C GLU A 78 -1.68 -7.50 11.17
N GLY A 79 -2.92 -7.48 11.64
CA GLY A 79 -3.26 -7.77 13.03
C GLY A 79 -3.30 -9.26 13.37
N GLU A 80 -3.50 -10.13 12.37
CA GLU A 80 -3.61 -11.59 12.54
C GLU A 80 -2.36 -12.33 12.05
N ALA A 81 -1.75 -11.93 10.93
CA ALA A 81 -0.51 -12.53 10.42
C ALA A 81 0.70 -12.28 11.32
N ARG A 82 0.70 -11.19 12.11
CA ARG A 82 1.70 -10.98 13.17
C ARG A 82 1.50 -11.89 14.39
N ARG A 83 0.32 -12.52 14.56
CA ARG A 83 0.02 -13.34 15.74
C ARG A 83 0.59 -14.76 15.66
N ASP A 84 1.15 -15.21 14.54
CA ASP A 84 1.58 -16.61 14.41
C ASP A 84 3.06 -16.88 14.13
N ILE A 85 3.91 -15.85 13.94
CA ILE A 85 5.34 -16.10 13.71
C ILE A 85 6.00 -16.76 14.92
N LEU A 86 5.66 -16.31 16.14
CA LEU A 86 6.21 -16.87 17.37
C LEU A 86 5.69 -18.29 17.66
N THR A 87 4.44 -18.57 17.30
CA THR A 87 3.82 -19.90 17.46
C THR A 87 4.48 -20.91 16.53
N GLU A 88 4.68 -20.54 15.27
CA GLU A 88 5.30 -21.40 14.26
C GLU A 88 6.78 -21.67 14.59
N VAL A 89 7.54 -20.65 15.02
CA VAL A 89 8.93 -20.83 15.49
C VAL A 89 8.99 -21.83 16.65
N LYS A 90 8.09 -21.71 17.64
CA LYS A 90 8.03 -22.62 18.79
C LYS A 90 7.65 -24.05 18.39
N LYS A 91 6.87 -24.22 17.32
CA LYS A 91 6.53 -25.54 16.76
C LYS A 91 7.73 -26.14 16.04
N MET A 92 8.45 -25.35 15.25
CA MET A 92 9.68 -25.77 14.57
C MET A 92 10.76 -26.20 15.57
N GLU A 93 10.97 -25.45 16.66
CA GLU A 93 11.91 -25.82 17.71
C GLU A 93 11.61 -27.20 18.33
N ARG A 94 10.33 -27.51 18.55
CA ARG A 94 9.90 -28.83 19.07
C ARG A 94 10.16 -29.96 18.08
N GLU A 95 9.99 -29.70 16.79
CA GLU A 95 10.28 -30.69 15.74
C GLU A 95 11.78 -30.94 15.62
N VAL A 96 12.59 -29.87 15.64
CA VAL A 96 14.06 -29.97 15.65
C VAL A 96 14.55 -30.76 16.87
N GLU A 97 13.98 -30.53 18.06
CA GLU A 97 14.37 -31.27 19.26
C GLU A 97 14.06 -32.78 19.15
N LYS A 98 12.92 -33.15 18.55
CA LYS A 98 12.60 -34.57 18.28
C LYS A 98 13.59 -35.19 17.30
N ILE A 99 13.93 -34.47 16.23
CA ILE A 99 14.91 -34.92 15.24
C ILE A 99 16.28 -35.10 15.91
N ARG A 100 16.68 -34.14 16.75
CA ARG A 100 17.94 -34.19 17.51
C ARG A 100 18.01 -35.40 18.44
N GLN A 101 16.92 -35.75 19.11
CA GLN A 101 16.85 -36.94 19.96
C GLN A 101 16.98 -38.24 19.17
N HIS A 102 16.35 -38.33 17.99
CA HIS A 102 16.48 -39.49 17.12
C HIS A 102 17.90 -39.63 16.55
N LEU A 103 18.52 -38.53 16.13
CA LEU A 103 19.90 -38.54 15.62
C LEU A 103 20.92 -38.92 16.69
N LYS A 104 20.75 -38.44 17.93
CA LYS A 104 21.58 -38.86 19.08
C LYS A 104 21.48 -40.36 19.34
N ARG A 105 20.29 -40.96 19.24
CA ARG A 105 20.10 -42.42 19.40
C ARG A 105 20.76 -43.23 18.29
N GLN A 106 20.89 -42.67 17.09
CA GLN A 106 21.53 -43.32 15.94
C GLN A 106 23.04 -43.05 15.86
N GLY A 107 23.63 -42.35 16.84
CA GLY A 107 25.06 -42.01 16.84
C GLY A 107 25.45 -40.92 15.84
N LEU A 108 24.49 -40.20 15.27
CA LEU A 108 24.66 -39.13 14.28
C LEU A 108 24.39 -37.73 14.89
N GLY A 109 24.72 -37.57 16.18
CA GLY A 109 24.37 -36.37 16.96
C GLY A 109 25.00 -35.06 16.48
N ASP A 110 26.05 -35.12 15.65
CA ASP A 110 26.86 -33.98 15.23
C ASP A 110 26.42 -33.33 13.90
N TYR A 111 25.38 -33.87 13.25
CA TYR A 111 24.89 -33.42 11.93
C TYR A 111 23.92 -32.22 11.97
N LEU A 112 23.71 -31.63 13.15
CA LEU A 112 22.73 -30.59 13.42
C LEU A 112 23.28 -29.58 14.43
#